data_AF-A0A1C2AVM4-F1
#
_entry.id   AF-A0A1C2AVM4-F1
#
_cell.length_a   1.000
_cell.length_b   1.000
_cell.length_c   1.000
_cell.angle_alpha   90.00
_cell.angle_beta   90.00
_cell.angle_gamma   90.00
#
_symmetry.space_group_name_H-M   'P 1'
#
loop_
_entity.id
_entity.type
_entity.pdbx_description
1 polymer ?
#
loop_
_entity_poly.entity_id
_entity_poly.type
_entity_poly.pdbx_seq_one_letter_code
_entity_poly.pdbx_strand_id
1 'polypeptide(L)'
;GEPPTIEIATQIFNNLFFSSDRYDLSDVGRVKMNSRLDLTCSDKITILRNDDVLAIIQKMLDLRDGKDEVDDIDHLGNRRVRSVGELVENQARIGVYRMERAIKEKMTTLDVESAMPQ
;
A
#
# COMPACT_ATOMS: atom_id res chain seq x y z
N GLY A 1 22.21 12.04 -9.79
CA GLY A 1 20.85 11.49 -9.89
C GLY A 1 20.62 11.10 -11.33
N GLU A 2 19.86 10.05 -11.56
CA GLU A 2 19.44 9.70 -12.92
C GLU A 2 18.67 10.88 -13.55
N PRO A 3 18.81 11.13 -14.86
CA PRO A 3 18.10 12.22 -15.51
C PRO A 3 16.59 12.02 -15.39
N PRO A 4 15.82 13.04 -14.98
CA PRO A 4 14.38 12.89 -14.82
C PRO A 4 13.73 12.74 -16.19
N THR A 5 13.14 11.57 -16.46
CA THR A 5 12.27 11.34 -17.61
C THR A 5 10.82 11.28 -17.15
N ILE A 6 9.88 11.56 -18.06
CA ILE A 6 8.44 11.43 -17.77
C ILE A 6 8.12 10.00 -17.34
N GLU A 7 8.70 9.01 -18.00
CA GLU A 7 8.52 7.60 -17.70
C GLU A 7 8.95 7.26 -16.27
N ILE A 8 10.14 7.69 -15.86
CA ILE A 8 10.65 7.47 -14.49
C ILE A 8 9.75 8.17 -13.48
N ALA A 9 9.33 9.41 -13.75
CA ALA A 9 8.45 10.17 -12.86
C ALA A 9 7.08 9.49 -12.70
N THR A 10 6.46 9.05 -13.79
CA THR A 10 5.18 8.32 -13.79
C THR A 10 5.31 7.00 -13.05
N GLN A 11 6.40 6.26 -13.28
CA GLN A 11 6.66 5.00 -12.59
C GLN A 11 6.83 5.21 -11.07
N ILE A 12 7.58 6.22 -10.65
CA ILE A 12 7.74 6.57 -9.23
C ILE A 12 6.37 6.89 -8.62
N PHE A 13 5.59 7.76 -9.27
CA PHE A 13 4.28 8.16 -8.77
C PHE A 13 3.32 6.97 -8.60
N ASN A 14 3.23 6.11 -9.61
CA ASN A 14 2.40 4.89 -9.55
C ASN A 14 2.83 3.97 -8.42
N ASN A 15 4.14 3.84 -8.18
CA ASN A 15 4.68 3.00 -7.13
C ASN A 15 4.48 3.54 -5.71
N LEU A 16 4.09 4.81 -5.53
CA LEU A 16 3.84 5.36 -4.20
C LEU A 16 2.53 4.86 -3.60
N PHE A 17 1.45 4.79 -4.39
CA PHE A 17 0.09 4.56 -3.87
C PHE A 17 -0.76 3.57 -4.68
N PHE A 18 -0.41 3.31 -5.95
CA PHE A 18 -1.24 2.58 -6.91
C PHE A 18 -0.70 1.19 -7.26
N SER A 19 0.47 0.82 -6.71
CA SER A 19 1.07 -0.51 -6.88
C SER A 19 0.84 -1.36 -5.64
N SER A 20 0.20 -2.52 -5.81
CA SER A 20 -0.05 -3.49 -4.74
C SER A 20 1.21 -4.06 -4.11
N ASP A 21 2.33 -4.02 -4.84
CA ASP A 21 3.61 -4.53 -4.35
C ASP A 21 4.29 -3.56 -3.37
N ARG A 22 3.85 -2.30 -3.36
CA ARG A 22 4.51 -1.20 -2.63
C ARG A 22 3.59 -0.48 -1.66
N TYR A 23 2.29 -0.59 -1.85
CA TYR A 23 1.29 0.08 -1.03
C TYR A 23 0.15 -0.89 -0.71
N ASP A 24 -0.16 -1.02 0.58
CA ASP A 24 -1.23 -1.87 1.07
C ASP A 24 -1.86 -1.21 2.31
N LEU A 25 -3.12 -0.78 2.20
CA LEU A 25 -3.91 -0.29 3.32
C LEU A 25 -4.25 -1.38 4.32
N SER A 26 -4.12 -2.65 3.94
CA SER A 26 -4.77 -3.82 4.55
C SER A 26 -6.30 -3.74 4.51
N ASP A 27 -6.96 -4.89 4.65
CA ASP A 27 -8.42 -4.98 4.75
C ASP A 27 -8.98 -4.01 5.82
N VAL A 28 -8.30 -3.89 6.98
CA VAL A 28 -8.74 -3.00 8.07
C VAL A 28 -8.65 -1.53 7.66
N GLY A 29 -7.56 -1.12 6.99
CA GLY A 29 -7.39 0.26 6.56
C GLY A 29 -8.41 0.65 5.50
N ARG A 30 -8.72 -0.27 4.55
CA ARG A 30 -9.77 -0.06 3.56
C ARG A 30 -11.15 0.07 4.21
N VAL A 31 -11.53 -0.84 5.11
CA VAL A 31 -12.81 -0.77 5.85
C VAL A 31 -12.94 0.56 6.61
N LYS A 32 -11.89 0.99 7.31
CA LYS A 32 -11.87 2.24 8.06
C LYS A 32 -12.03 3.46 7.16
N MET A 33 -11.32 3.50 6.04
CA MET A 33 -11.42 4.59 5.07
C MET A 33 -12.81 4.64 4.42
N ASN A 34 -13.34 3.49 4.00
CA ASN A 34 -14.69 3.40 3.44
C ASN A 34 -15.72 3.94 4.44
N SER A 35 -15.62 3.54 5.72
CA SER A 35 -16.54 4.01 6.76
C SER A 35 -16.40 5.50 7.08
N ARG A 36 -15.17 6.06 7.08
CA ARG A 36 -14.95 7.47 7.44
C ARG A 36 -15.32 8.44 6.31
N LEU A 37 -15.14 8.00 5.07
CA LEU A 37 -15.37 8.79 3.86
C LEU A 37 -16.70 8.45 3.15
N ASP A 38 -17.48 7.52 3.70
CA ASP A 38 -18.74 7.03 3.13
C ASP A 38 -18.60 6.50 1.69
N LEU A 39 -17.58 5.65 1.47
CA LEU A 39 -17.26 5.08 0.15
C LEU A 39 -17.76 3.64 0.02
N THR A 40 -18.35 3.34 -1.15
CA THR A 40 -18.75 2.00 -1.55
C THR A 40 -17.65 1.33 -2.37
N CYS A 41 -16.60 0.86 -1.69
CA CYS A 41 -15.49 0.12 -2.29
C CYS A 41 -15.39 -1.28 -1.68
N SER A 42 -14.95 -2.26 -2.47
CA SER A 42 -14.65 -3.59 -1.91
C SER A 42 -13.50 -3.50 -0.91
N ASP A 43 -13.65 -4.19 0.23
CA ASP A 43 -12.62 -4.28 1.27
C ASP A 43 -11.34 -4.98 0.79
N LYS A 44 -11.38 -5.65 -0.36
CA LYS A 44 -10.24 -6.32 -0.99
C LYS A 44 -9.39 -5.41 -1.87
N ILE A 45 -9.84 -4.19 -2.16
CA ILE A 45 -9.03 -3.21 -2.90
C ILE A 45 -8.21 -2.42 -1.88
N THR A 46 -6.98 -2.84 -1.63
CA THR A 46 -6.14 -2.24 -0.59
C THR A 46 -5.11 -1.23 -1.11
N ILE A 47 -5.06 -0.98 -2.41
CA ILE A 47 -4.37 0.18 -2.98
C ILE A 47 -5.25 1.43 -2.90
N LEU A 48 -4.65 2.61 -3.03
CA LEU A 48 -5.39 3.86 -3.12
C LEU A 48 -6.02 4.02 -4.51
N ARG A 49 -7.22 4.59 -4.59
CA ARG A 49 -7.90 4.95 -5.83
C ARG A 49 -8.02 6.47 -5.96
N ASN A 50 -8.23 6.95 -7.17
CA ASN A 50 -8.45 8.39 -7.40
C ASN A 50 -9.68 8.91 -6.61
N ASP A 51 -10.75 8.12 -6.56
CA ASP A 51 -11.96 8.46 -5.79
C ASP A 51 -11.66 8.63 -4.30
N ASP A 52 -10.75 7.81 -3.75
CA ASP A 52 -10.37 7.89 -2.34
C ASP A 52 -9.64 9.23 -2.08
N VAL A 53 -8.73 9.63 -2.97
CA VAL A 53 -8.00 10.90 -2.85
C VAL A 53 -8.95 12.10 -2.91
N LEU A 54 -9.89 12.08 -3.86
CA LEU A 54 -10.88 13.14 -4.00
C LEU A 54 -11.77 13.24 -2.75
N ALA A 55 -12.22 12.10 -2.22
CA ALA A 55 -13.03 12.04 -1.00
C ALA A 55 -12.25 12.54 0.23
N ILE A 56 -10.96 12.20 0.36
CA ILE A 56 -10.10 12.73 1.43
C ILE A 56 -9.98 14.24 1.34
N ILE A 57 -9.73 14.79 0.15
CA ILE A 57 -9.60 16.24 -0.04
C ILE A 57 -10.93 16.94 0.31
N GLN A 58 -12.06 16.40 -0.17
CA GLN A 58 -13.38 16.93 0.16
C GLN A 58 -13.62 16.92 1.67
N LYS A 59 -13.30 15.81 2.34
CA LYS A 59 -13.41 15.68 3.80
C LYS A 59 -12.58 16.72 4.55
N MET A 60 -11.36 16.97 4.10
CA MET A 60 -10.48 17.98 4.70
C MET A 60 -11.04 19.40 4.54
N LEU A 61 -11.71 19.69 3.42
CA LEU A 61 -12.40 20.97 3.22
C LEU A 61 -13.63 21.09 4.12
N ASP A 62 -14.42 20.02 4.28
CA ASP A 62 -15.58 20.03 5.16
C ASP A 62 -15.20 20.21 6.63
N LEU A 63 -14.09 19.59 7.07
CA LEU A 63 -13.50 19.83 8.40
C LEU A 63 -13.09 21.29 8.58
N ARG A 64 -12.44 21.89 7.57
CA ARG A 64 -12.04 23.30 7.60
C ARG A 64 -13.25 24.25 7.67
N ASP A 65 -14.33 23.91 6.98
CA ASP A 65 -15.58 24.67 6.97
C ASP A 65 -16.45 24.43 8.21
N GLY A 66 -16.04 23.53 9.12
CA GLY A 66 -16.79 23.19 10.34
C GLY A 66 -18.03 22.33 10.09
N LYS A 67 -18.10 21.63 8.95
CA LYS A 67 -19.21 20.74 8.57
C LYS A 67 -19.02 19.30 9.07
N ASP A 68 -17.86 19.01 9.66
CA ASP A 68 -17.51 17.69 10.22
C ASP A 68 -16.62 17.88 11.45
N GLU A 69 -16.44 16.82 12.23
CA GLU A 69 -15.60 16.84 13.44
C GLU A 69 -14.26 16.15 13.21
N VAL A 70 -13.22 16.69 13.85
CA VAL A 70 -11.87 16.12 13.81
C VAL A 70 -11.85 14.82 14.59
N ASP A 71 -11.14 13.82 14.05
CA ASP A 71 -11.04 12.52 14.70
C ASP A 71 -10.22 12.59 16.00
N ASP A 72 -10.72 11.95 17.05
CA ASP A 72 -9.95 11.75 18.28
C ASP A 72 -8.94 10.62 18.10
N ILE A 73 -7.65 10.96 18.26
CA ILE A 73 -6.53 10.01 18.12
C ILE A 73 -6.47 9.00 19.28
N ASP A 74 -7.03 9.33 20.44
CA ASP A 74 -7.02 8.46 21.62
C ASP A 74 -8.24 7.53 21.67
N HIS A 75 -9.23 7.76 20.82
CA HIS A 75 -10.37 6.87 20.69
C HIS A 75 -9.91 5.44 20.35
N LEU A 76 -10.29 4.46 21.18
CA LEU A 76 -9.85 3.08 21.02
C LEU A 76 -10.26 2.46 19.68
N GLY A 77 -11.35 2.93 19.06
CA GLY A 77 -11.70 2.54 17.69
C GLY A 77 -10.64 2.91 16.64
N ASN A 78 -9.79 3.90 16.92
CA ASN A 78 -8.64 4.33 16.10
C ASN A 78 -7.31 3.73 16.58
N ARG A 79 -7.32 2.97 17.69
CA ARG A 79 -6.17 2.23 18.21
C ARG A 79 -6.30 0.75 17.81
N ARG A 80 -5.27 0.22 17.14
CA ARG A 80 -5.22 -1.21 16.78
C ARG A 80 -4.15 -1.93 17.58
N VAL A 81 -4.53 -3.02 18.22
CA VAL A 81 -3.58 -3.96 18.85
C VAL A 81 -3.14 -4.97 17.80
N ARG A 82 -1.83 -5.14 17.64
CA ARG A 82 -1.25 -6.19 16.79
C ARG A 82 -0.87 -7.39 17.64
N SER A 83 -1.32 -8.56 17.26
CA SER A 83 -0.92 -9.81 17.91
C SER A 83 0.50 -10.20 17.50
N VAL A 84 1.12 -11.10 18.26
CA VAL A 84 2.44 -11.67 17.91
C VAL A 84 2.40 -12.32 16.53
N GLY A 85 1.31 -13.01 16.19
CA GLY A 85 1.13 -13.63 14.86
C GLY A 85 1.20 -12.61 13.72
N GLU A 86 0.49 -11.48 13.84
CA GLU A 86 0.51 -10.42 12.82
C GLU A 86 1.92 -9.83 12.64
N LEU A 87 2.64 -9.62 13.75
CA LEU A 87 4.01 -9.10 13.71
C LEU A 87 4.96 -10.08 13.02
N VAL A 88 4.86 -11.37 13.33
CA VAL A 88 5.69 -12.43 12.73
C VAL A 88 5.35 -12.59 11.25
N GLU A 89 4.06 -12.56 10.87
CA GLU A 89 3.63 -12.62 9.48
C GLU A 89 4.25 -11.48 8.66
N ASN A 90 4.22 -10.25 9.17
CA ASN A 90 4.80 -9.10 8.48
C ASN A 90 6.32 -9.27 8.28
N GLN A 91 7.05 -9.78 9.30
CA GLN A 91 8.48 -10.06 9.15
C GLN A 91 8.77 -11.18 8.14
N ALA A 92 7.98 -12.25 8.16
CA ALA A 92 8.09 -13.33 7.20
C ALA A 92 7.82 -12.83 5.76
N ARG A 93 6.79 -12.00 5.55
CA ARG A 93 6.46 -11.39 4.26
C ARG A 93 7.63 -10.57 3.71
N ILE A 94 8.25 -9.73 4.53
CA ILE A 94 9.44 -8.95 4.15
C ILE A 94 10.61 -9.89 3.77
N GLY A 95 10.80 -10.97 4.53
CA GLY A 95 11.81 -11.99 4.24
C GLY A 95 11.59 -12.66 2.88
N VAL A 96 10.36 -13.10 2.60
CA VAL A 96 9.97 -13.71 1.32
C VAL A 96 10.18 -12.75 0.16
N TYR A 97 9.78 -11.48 0.30
CA TYR A 97 9.99 -10.46 -0.73
C TYR A 97 11.47 -10.26 -1.06
N ARG A 98 12.36 -10.27 -0.06
CA ARG A 98 13.81 -10.20 -0.28
C ARG A 98 14.34 -11.42 -1.02
N MET A 99 13.88 -12.62 -0.66
CA MET A 99 14.26 -13.86 -1.34
C MET A 99 13.80 -13.86 -2.79
N GLU A 100 12.55 -13.47 -3.06
CA GLU A 100 11.99 -13.35 -4.42
C GLU A 100 12.86 -12.45 -5.29
N ARG A 101 13.24 -11.27 -4.77
CA ARG A 101 14.09 -10.34 -5.49
C ARG A 101 15.46 -10.92 -5.81
N ALA A 102 16.11 -11.58 -4.84
CA ALA A 102 17.40 -12.24 -5.04
C ALA A 102 17.31 -13.39 -6.07
N ILE A 103 16.21 -14.14 -6.09
CA ILE A 103 15.97 -15.20 -7.08
C ILE A 103 15.78 -14.60 -8.47
N LYS A 104 14.97 -13.54 -8.61
CA LYS A 104 14.77 -12.83 -9.89
C LYS A 104 16.08 -12.28 -10.45
N GLU A 105 16.89 -11.64 -9.61
CA GLU A 105 18.22 -11.13 -9.99
C GLU A 105 19.17 -12.27 -10.43
N LYS A 106 19.12 -13.43 -9.76
CA LYS A 106 19.92 -14.61 -10.16
C LYS A 106 19.45 -15.22 -11.48
N MET A 107 18.14 -15.32 -11.71
CA MET A 107 17.55 -15.89 -12.93
C MET A 107 17.95 -15.12 -14.19
N THR A 108 18.08 -13.79 -14.11
CA THR A 108 18.57 -12.96 -15.23
C THR A 108 20.08 -13.08 -15.46
N THR A 109 20.85 -13.58 -14.50
CA THR A 109 22.31 -13.68 -14.58
C THR A 109 22.79 -15.10 -14.95
N LEU A 110 21.95 -16.12 -14.76
CA LEU A 110 22.25 -17.50 -15.11
C LEU A 110 22.05 -17.73 -16.61
N ASP A 111 23.11 -18.19 -17.29
CA ASP A 111 23.05 -18.60 -18.68
C ASP A 111 22.19 -19.87 -18.80
N VAL A 112 21.16 -19.82 -19.65
CA VAL A 112 20.09 -20.83 -19.75
C VAL A 112 20.62 -22.24 -20.04
N GLU A 113 21.79 -22.35 -20.69
CA GLU A 113 22.46 -23.63 -20.98
C GLU A 113 23.03 -24.33 -19.73
N SER A 114 23.33 -23.60 -18.65
CA SER A 114 23.87 -24.19 -17.41
C SER A 114 22.79 -24.69 -16.43
N ALA A 115 21.52 -24.37 -16.71
CA ALA A 115 20.39 -24.63 -15.82
C ALA A 115 19.60 -25.91 -16.18
N MET A 116 19.92 -26.57 -17.30
CA MET A 116 19.32 -27.85 -17.67
C MET A 116 20.15 -29.02 -17.11
N PRO A 117 19.54 -29.99 -16.41
CA PRO A 117 20.26 -31.19 -15.99
C PRO A 117 20.59 -32.03 -17.24
N GLN A 118 21.86 -32.45 -17.37
CA GLN A 118 22.30 -33.42 -18.38
C GLN A 118 21.75 -34.82 -18.07
#